data_AF-A0A965G8S7-F1
#
_entry.id   AF-A0A965G8S7-F1
#
_cell.length_a   1.000
_cell.length_b   1.000
_cell.length_c   1.000
_cell.angle_alpha   90.00
_cell.angle_beta   90.00
_cell.angle_gamma   90.00
#
_symmetry.space_group_name_H-M   'P 1'
#
loop_
_entity.id
_entity.type
_entity.pdbx_description
1 polymer ?
#
loop_
_entity_poly.entity_id
_entity_poly.type
_entity_poly.pdbx_seq_one_letter_code
_entity_poly.pdbx_strand_id
1 'polypeptide(L)' 'MKQGIPIEITEQQLCQIQEIYQEAQHLTFITGMQYDVDHIVPLFEGGLHHPNNLQIITHEEHLMKTAKENSRRQQK' A
#
# COMPACT_ATOMS: atom_id res chain seq x y z
N MET A 1 19.15 -2.95 1.76
CA MET A 1 19.28 -1.54 2.18
C MET A 1 18.01 -1.15 2.94
N LYS A 2 18.17 -0.52 4.12
CA LYS A 2 17.19 0.16 5.00
C LYS A 2 15.94 -0.64 5.44
N GLN A 3 15.99 -1.36 6.57
CA GLN A 3 15.70 -0.92 7.95
C GLN A 3 14.19 -0.71 8.23
N GLY A 4 13.61 -1.56 9.09
CA GLY A 4 12.36 -1.25 9.79
C GLY A 4 11.28 -2.33 9.89
N ILE A 5 11.58 -3.63 9.89
CA ILE A 5 10.54 -4.66 10.15
C ILE A 5 10.81 -5.33 11.51
N PRO A 6 10.11 -4.96 12.59
CA PRO A 6 10.00 -5.80 13.77
C PRO A 6 8.55 -6.28 13.90
N ILE A 7 8.03 -6.99 12.90
CA ILE A 7 6.74 -7.68 13.00
C ILE A 7 6.85 -8.95 12.15
N GLU A 8 6.55 -10.09 12.77
CA GLU A 8 6.57 -11.43 12.17
C GLU A 8 5.57 -11.51 11.00
N ILE A 9 5.98 -11.06 9.81
CA ILE A 9 5.25 -11.37 8.58
C ILE A 9 5.59 -12.82 8.25
N THR A 10 4.59 -13.69 8.32
CA THR A 10 4.72 -15.10 7.94
C THR A 10 4.92 -15.23 6.43
N GLU A 11 5.47 -16.35 5.98
CA GLU A 11 5.57 -16.64 4.54
C GLU A 11 4.21 -16.56 3.84
N GLN A 12 3.14 -17.00 4.51
CA GLN A 12 1.78 -16.89 3.99
C GLN A 12 1.36 -15.43 3.78
N GLN A 13 1.65 -14.54 4.74
CA GLN A 13 1.34 -13.12 4.60
C GLN A 13 2.18 -12.47 3.50
N LEU A 14 3.44 -12.89 3.31
CA LEU A 14 4.26 -12.43 2.18
C LEU A 14 3.64 -12.85 0.85
N CYS A 15 3.16 -14.09 0.71
CA CYS A 15 2.46 -14.55 -0.49
C CYS A 15 1.21 -13.71 -0.75
N GLN A 16 0.38 -13.45 0.27
CA GLN A 16 -0.82 -12.62 0.13
C GLN A 16 -0.49 -11.19 -0.30
N ILE A 17 0.58 -10.60 0.23
CA ILE A 17 1.04 -9.28 -0.21
C ILE A 17 1.45 -9.33 -1.68
N GLN A 18 2.19 -10.36 -2.10
CA GLN A 18 2.58 -10.53 -3.51
C GLN A 18 1.37 -10.68 -4.44
N GLU A 19 0.36 -11.44 -4.02
CA GLU A 19 -0.92 -11.57 -4.76
C GLU A 19 -1.61 -10.22 -4.95
N ILE A 20 -1.63 -9.35 -3.92
CA ILE A 20 -2.20 -8.00 -4.02
C ILE A 20 -1.44 -7.15 -5.06
N TYR A 21 -0.10 -7.22 -5.08
CA TYR A 21 0.69 -6.51 -6.09
C TYR A 21 0.48 -7.06 -7.50
N GLN A 22 0.36 -8.38 -7.65
CA GLN A 22 0.07 -9.00 -8.93
C GLN A 22 -1.32 -8.62 -9.44
N GLU A 23 -2.32 -8.55 -8.55
CA GLU A 23 -3.67 -8.12 -8.90
C GLU A 23 -3.69 -6.65 -9.35
N ALA A 24 -2.95 -5.76 -8.68
CA ALA A 24 -2.85 -4.36 -9.13
C ALA A 24 -2.24 -4.26 -10.54
N GLN A 25 -1.22 -5.06 -10.84
CA GLN A 25 -0.64 -5.13 -12.19
C GLN A 25 -1.61 -5.73 -13.20
N HIS A 26 -2.37 -6.76 -12.81
CA HIS A 26 -3.39 -7.37 -13.65
C HIS A 26 -4.50 -6.39 -14.00
N LEU A 27 -5.05 -5.68 -13.00
CA LEU A 27 -6.04 -4.62 -13.19
C LEU A 27 -5.51 -3.53 -14.13
N THR A 28 -4.24 -3.15 -13.97
CA THR A 28 -3.60 -2.19 -14.86
C THR A 28 -3.56 -2.68 -16.31
N PHE A 29 -3.18 -3.94 -16.50
CA PHE A 29 -3.10 -4.55 -17.82
C PHE A 29 -4.48 -4.67 -18.51
N ILE A 30 -5.52 -5.11 -17.78
CA ILE A 30 -6.84 -5.38 -18.37
C ILE A 30 -7.67 -4.11 -18.60
N THR A 31 -7.51 -3.09 -17.77
CA THR A 31 -8.30 -1.85 -17.86
C THR A 31 -7.59 -0.74 -18.65
N GLY A 32 -6.26 -0.80 -18.75
CA GLY A 32 -5.44 0.28 -19.28
C GLY A 32 -5.28 1.48 -18.34
N MET A 33 -5.83 1.43 -17.12
CA MET A 33 -5.66 2.45 -16.09
C MET A 33 -4.59 2.02 -15.09
N GLN A 34 -3.69 2.90 -14.67
CA GLN A 34 -2.67 2.54 -13.69
C GLN A 34 -3.27 2.37 -12.29
N TYR A 35 -2.99 1.22 -11.66
CA TYR A 35 -3.31 0.92 -10.26
C TYR A 35 -2.04 0.77 -9.43
N ASP A 36 -2.09 1.24 -8.19
CA ASP A 36 -1.03 1.12 -7.19
C ASP A 36 -1.55 0.41 -5.93
N VAL A 37 -0.62 -0.18 -5.18
CA VAL A 37 -0.90 -0.74 -3.85
C VAL A 37 -0.54 0.28 -2.79
N ASP A 38 -1.49 0.55 -1.89
CA ASP A 38 -1.34 1.56 -0.85
C ASP A 38 -1.83 1.05 0.51
N HIS A 39 -1.38 1.68 1.60
CA HIS A 39 -1.81 1.32 2.96
C HIS A 39 -3.16 1.95 3.30
N ILE A 40 -4.10 1.20 3.86
CA ILE A 40 -5.41 1.72 4.33
C ILE A 40 -5.19 2.70 5.47
N VAL A 41 -4.51 2.24 6.53
CA VAL A 41 -3.99 3.07 7.61
C VAL A 41 -2.52 3.39 7.30
N PRO A 42 -2.12 4.67 7.24
CA PRO A 42 -0.74 5.04 6.94
C PRO A 42 0.24 4.56 8.01
N LEU A 43 1.48 4.23 7.60
CA LEU A 43 2.52 3.76 8.54
C LEU A 43 2.78 4.76 9.69
N PHE A 44 2.76 6.07 9.42
CA PHE A 44 2.99 7.11 10.43
C PHE A 44 1.83 7.28 11.43
N GLU A 45 0.67 6.68 11.15
CA GLU A 45 -0.48 6.63 12.06
C GLU A 45 -0.57 5.27 12.78
N GLY A 46 0.45 4.41 12.65
CA GLY A 46 0.49 3.08 13.24
C GLY A 46 -0.03 1.96 12.34
N GLY A 47 -0.26 2.24 11.05
CA GLY A 47 -0.60 1.21 10.07
C GLY A 47 0.53 0.19 9.88
N LEU A 48 0.16 -1.05 9.60
CA LEU A 48 1.10 -2.16 9.41
C LEU A 48 1.26 -2.50 7.92
N HIS A 49 2.44 -2.98 7.51
CA HIS A 49 2.61 -3.59 6.20
C HIS A 49 2.11 -5.04 6.24
N HIS A 50 0.80 -5.20 6.18
CA HIS A 50 0.09 -6.47 6.33
C HIS A 50 -1.00 -6.55 5.26
N PRO A 51 -1.32 -7.73 4.70
CA PRO A 51 -2.31 -7.85 3.61
C PRO A 51 -3.65 -7.18 3.94
N ASN A 52 -4.16 -7.33 5.17
CA ASN A 52 -5.40 -6.67 5.63
C ASN A 52 -5.34 -5.13 5.71
N ASN A 53 -4.15 -4.52 5.60
CA ASN A 53 -3.96 -3.07 5.60
C ASN A 53 -3.47 -2.57 4.24
N LEU A 54 -3.47 -3.41 3.21
CA LEU A 54 -3.17 -3.00 1.84
C LEU A 54 -4.47 -2.90 1.04
N GLN A 55 -4.53 -1.94 0.13
CA GLN A 55 -5.61 -1.75 -0.83
C GLN A 55 -5.03 -1.47 -2.20
N ILE A 56 -5.78 -1.86 -3.24
CA ILE A 56 -5.48 -1.50 -4.62
C ILE A 56 -6.34 -0.30 -4.97
N ILE A 57 -5.70 0.78 -5.38
CA ILE A 57 -6.36 2.04 -5.76
C ILE A 57 -5.79 2.54 -7.09
N THR A 58 -6.51 3.40 -7.78
CA THR A 58 -5.97 4.02 -9.00
C THR A 58 -4.78 4.93 -8.66
N HIS A 59 -3.89 5.14 -9.64
CA HIS A 59 -2.75 6.04 -9.46
C HIS A 59 -3.18 7.46 -9.06
N GLU A 60 -4.29 7.95 -9.63
CA GLU A 60 -4.84 9.26 -9.29
C GLU A 60 -5.29 9.34 -7.82
N GLU A 61 -6.02 8.33 -7.34
CA GLU A 61 -6.43 8.23 -5.93
C GLU A 61 -5.22 8.14 -5.00
N HIS A 62 -4.19 7.39 -5.38
CA HIS A 62 -2.94 7.28 -4.62
C HIS A 62 -2.23 8.63 -4.48
N LEU A 63 -2.14 9.40 -5.56
CA LEU A 63 -1.57 10.76 -5.52
C LEU A 63 -2.37 11.69 -4.59
N MET A 64 -3.70 11.68 -4.68
CA MET A 64 -4.56 12.47 -3.82
C MET A 64 -4.41 12.09 -2.34
N LYS A 65 -4.39 10.79 -2.04
CA LYS A 65 -4.21 10.28 -0.68
C LYS A 65 -2.83 10.64 -0.12
N THR A 66 -1.78 10.48 -0.91
CA THR A 66 -0.41 10.85 -0.54
C THR A 66 -0.29 12.33 -0.23
N ALA A 67 -0.89 13.21 -1.05
CA ALA A 67 -0.89 14.65 -0.79
C ALA A 67 -1.59 14.98 0.56
N LYS A 68 -2.75 14.36 0.83
CA LYS A 68 -3.47 14.53 2.10
C LYS A 68 -2.67 14.01 3.31
N GLU A 69 -2.00 12.88 3.16
CA GLU A 69 -1.11 12.33 4.19
C GLU A 69 0.08 13.23 4.50
N ASN A 70 0.73 13.77 3.47
CA ASN A 70 1.86 14.68 3.66
C ASN A 70 1.44 15.93 4.43
N SER A 71 0.26 16.50 4.12
CA SER A 71 -0.30 17.63 4.88
C SER A 71 -0.58 17.28 6.34
N ARG A 72 -1.04 16.05 6.65
CA ARG A 72 -1.24 15.57 8.02
C ARG A 72 0.07 15.34 8.77
N ARG A 73 1.09 14.82 8.09
CA ARG A 73 2.44 14.60 8.65
C ARG A 73 3.10 15.91 9.06
N GLN A 74 2.91 16.99 8.31
CA GLN A 74 3.47 18.32 8.63
C GLN A 74 2.79 19.01 9.80
N GLN A 75 1.59 18.58 10.21
CA GLN A 75 0.83 19.15 11.32
C GLN A 75 1.08 18.44 12.66
N LYS A 76 1.80 17.32 12.67
CA LYS A 76 2.20 16.57 13.86
C LYS A 76 3.62 16.91 14.25
#